data_AF-A0A0W0YTF8-F1
#
_entry.id   AF-A0A0W0YTF8-F1
#
_cell.length_a   1.000
_cell.length_b   1.000
_cell.length_c   1.000
_cell.angle_alpha   90.00
_cell.angle_beta   90.00
_cell.angle_gamma   90.00
#
_symmetry.space_group_name_H-M   'P 1'
#
loop_
_entity.id
_entity.type
_entity.pdbx_description
1 polymer ?
#
loop_
_entity_poly.entity_id
_entity_poly.type
_entity_poly.pdbx_seq_one_letter_code
_entity_poly.pdbx_strand_id
1 'polypeptide(L)'
;MYVVIDSECNVIPERATLLTSEGNALLNFLRCLDYDPSDPPFADLLRQYHHLEGEWLVLSPVHWIATHNDAMITGCGKDLHIQESDAKLWFELLSQYLAEEGKLLHYHNPETWLFYNDKKHLLRSKPVQHLLNQSLMPELAQLDTTMYWQKFLTECQMLFASRPNHSLINGLWVWGNAQLKDKKTIAICADEQFLPWAKICGANVSLYHPSLALKDYKILLLTEYSMLSELHQEELKKMTVHWYWNNAAYIQFSGGWLVHLWRKLIHAY
;
A
#
# COMPACT_ATOMS: atom_id res chain seq x y z
N MET A 1 -1.01 -9.97 17.21
CA MET A 1 0.16 -9.20 16.72
C MET A 1 0.02 -9.07 15.22
N TYR A 2 0.39 -7.92 14.65
CA TYR A 2 0.44 -7.70 13.21
C TYR A 2 1.88 -7.91 12.73
N VAL A 3 2.05 -8.66 11.65
CA VAL A 3 3.33 -8.86 10.99
C VAL A 3 3.16 -8.45 9.53
N VAL A 4 3.83 -7.37 9.15
CA VAL A 4 3.79 -6.79 7.81
C VAL A 4 5.13 -7.06 7.14
N ILE A 5 5.08 -7.67 5.95
CA ILE A 5 6.26 -8.12 5.20
C ILE A 5 6.19 -7.58 3.78
N ASP A 6 7.26 -6.91 3.34
CA ASP A 6 7.42 -6.40 1.98
C ASP A 6 7.85 -7.47 0.98
N SER A 7 7.14 -8.59 1.00
CA SER A 7 7.33 -9.69 0.07
C SER A 7 6.02 -10.36 -0.26
N GLU A 8 6.06 -11.26 -1.24
CA GLU A 8 4.89 -12.03 -1.66
C GLU A 8 4.79 -13.32 -0.85
N CYS A 9 3.56 -13.66 -0.46
CA CYS A 9 3.24 -14.94 0.13
C CYS A 9 2.99 -15.96 -0.98
N ASN A 10 3.77 -17.04 -0.99
CA ASN A 10 3.59 -18.14 -1.93
C ASN A 10 2.60 -19.19 -1.41
N VAL A 11 2.43 -19.31 -0.08
CA VAL A 11 1.61 -20.36 0.54
C VAL A 11 0.87 -19.79 1.74
N ILE A 12 -0.46 -19.79 1.67
CA ILE A 12 -1.33 -19.48 2.81
C ILE A 12 -1.63 -20.79 3.55
N PRO A 13 -1.49 -20.85 4.88
CA PRO A 13 -1.84 -22.04 5.66
C PRO A 13 -3.32 -22.43 5.50
N GLU A 14 -3.62 -23.73 5.34
CA GLU A 14 -4.99 -24.23 5.06
C GLU A 14 -6.05 -23.82 6.10
N ARG A 15 -5.65 -23.63 7.36
CA ARG A 15 -6.57 -23.27 8.47
C ARG A 15 -6.57 -21.78 8.80
N ALA A 16 -5.95 -20.95 7.96
CA ALA A 16 -5.91 -19.52 8.17
C ALA A 16 -7.24 -18.85 7.82
N THR A 17 -7.59 -17.77 8.53
CA THR A 17 -8.71 -16.91 8.13
C THR A 17 -8.18 -15.85 7.18
N LEU A 18 -8.73 -15.78 5.96
CA LEU A 18 -8.30 -14.79 4.97
C LEU A 18 -8.66 -13.37 5.39
N LEU A 19 -7.75 -12.45 5.12
CA LEU A 19 -7.91 -11.01 5.23
C LEU A 19 -7.63 -10.37 3.87
N THR A 20 -7.93 -9.08 3.75
CA THR A 20 -7.57 -8.28 2.58
C THR A 20 -6.18 -7.68 2.77
N SER A 21 -5.28 -7.91 1.80
CA SER A 21 -4.05 -7.12 1.66
C SER A 21 -4.38 -5.82 0.92
N GLU A 22 -3.67 -4.75 1.28
CA GLU A 22 -3.77 -3.45 0.61
C GLU A 22 -2.76 -3.30 -0.55
N GLY A 23 -2.08 -4.40 -0.94
CA GLY A 23 -1.24 -4.47 -2.14
C GLY A 23 0.24 -4.16 -1.92
N ASN A 24 0.60 -3.41 -0.87
CA ASN A 24 1.99 -3.20 -0.48
C ASN A 24 2.17 -3.06 1.04
N ALA A 25 3.41 -3.24 1.50
CA ALA A 25 3.75 -3.24 2.92
C ALA A 25 3.38 -1.93 3.64
N LEU A 26 3.58 -0.77 3.01
CA LEU A 26 3.27 0.50 3.65
C LEU A 26 1.76 0.74 3.80
N LEU A 27 0.94 0.35 2.83
CA LEU A 27 -0.52 0.41 2.94
C LEU A 27 -1.04 -0.60 3.98
N ASN A 28 -0.49 -1.81 4.00
CA ASN A 28 -0.78 -2.80 5.04
C ASN A 28 -0.38 -2.28 6.43
N PHE A 29 0.76 -1.59 6.54
CA PHE A 29 1.20 -0.95 7.77
C PHE A 29 0.25 0.15 8.24
N LEU A 30 -0.20 1.03 7.33
CA LEU A 30 -1.21 2.04 7.65
C LEU A 30 -2.53 1.41 8.13
N ARG A 31 -2.98 0.33 7.50
CA ARG A 31 -4.13 -0.45 7.97
C ARG A 31 -3.92 -0.99 9.39
N CYS A 32 -2.73 -1.54 9.69
CA CYS A 32 -2.39 -2.04 11.03
C CYS A 32 -2.32 -0.94 12.10
N LEU A 33 -2.26 0.34 11.70
CA LEU A 33 -2.34 1.51 12.58
C LEU A 33 -3.77 2.07 12.69
N ASP A 34 -4.77 1.32 12.23
CA ASP A 34 -6.20 1.67 12.21
C ASP A 34 -6.53 2.89 11.32
N TYR A 35 -5.80 3.08 10.21
CA TYR A 35 -6.24 3.99 9.15
C TYR A 35 -7.27 3.30 8.23
N ASP A 36 -8.19 4.10 7.70
CA ASP A 36 -9.21 3.62 6.76
C ASP A 36 -8.53 3.18 5.45
N PRO A 37 -8.67 1.91 5.02
CA PRO A 37 -8.10 1.44 3.77
C PRO A 37 -8.66 2.12 2.51
N SER A 38 -9.85 2.72 2.59
CA SER A 38 -10.49 3.39 1.46
C SER A 38 -10.00 4.82 1.22
N ASP A 39 -9.39 5.45 2.23
CA ASP A 39 -8.69 6.74 2.14
C ASP A 39 -7.50 6.76 3.11
N PRO A 40 -6.45 5.96 2.85
CA PRO A 40 -5.29 5.88 3.72
C PRO A 40 -4.39 7.10 3.50
N PRO A 41 -3.70 7.60 4.55
CA PRO A 41 -2.85 8.79 4.45
C PRO A 41 -1.49 8.48 3.80
N PHE A 42 -1.52 7.81 2.64
CA PHE A 42 -0.33 7.31 1.96
C PHE A 42 0.48 8.43 1.32
N ALA A 43 -0.18 9.40 0.66
CA ALA A 43 0.51 10.56 0.10
C ALA A 43 1.21 11.38 1.20
N ASP A 44 0.55 11.60 2.33
CA ASP A 44 1.14 12.36 3.44
C ASP A 44 2.29 11.59 4.13
N LEU A 45 2.21 10.25 4.23
CA LEU A 45 3.34 9.42 4.66
C LEU A 45 4.55 9.61 3.75
N LEU A 46 4.36 9.52 2.43
CA LEU A 46 5.43 9.70 1.45
C LEU A 46 5.98 11.13 1.47
N ARG A 47 5.10 12.13 1.61
CA ARG A 47 5.48 13.54 1.74
C ARG A 47 6.40 13.75 2.94
N GLN A 48 6.05 13.22 4.11
CA GLN A 48 6.87 13.33 5.31
C GLN A 48 8.22 12.61 5.16
N TYR A 49 8.22 11.44 4.52
CA TYR A 49 9.44 10.69 4.25
C TYR A 49 10.39 11.42 3.31
N HIS A 50 9.87 12.05 2.25
CA HIS A 50 10.65 12.83 1.28
C HIS A 50 10.90 14.29 1.71
N HIS A 51 10.46 14.69 2.91
CA HIS A 51 10.55 16.06 3.42
C HIS A 51 9.93 17.12 2.50
N LEU A 52 8.82 16.78 1.86
CA LEU A 52 8.11 17.67 0.95
C LEU A 52 7.14 18.59 1.72
N GLU A 53 6.98 19.83 1.23
CA GLU A 53 6.06 20.82 1.81
C GLU A 53 4.70 20.83 1.10
N GLY A 54 3.66 21.25 1.82
CA GLY A 54 2.28 21.40 1.33
C GLY A 54 1.51 20.08 1.15
N GLU A 55 0.46 20.08 0.33
CA GLU A 55 -0.45 18.94 0.17
C GLU A 55 -0.11 18.15 -1.09
N TRP A 56 0.01 16.83 -0.96
CA TRP A 56 0.36 15.93 -2.04
C TRP A 56 -0.68 14.83 -2.18
N LEU A 57 -0.84 14.35 -3.41
CA LEU A 57 -1.70 13.23 -3.77
C LEU A 57 -0.85 12.15 -4.44
N VAL A 58 -1.32 10.90 -4.40
CA VAL A 58 -0.71 9.81 -5.14
C VAL A 58 -1.18 9.82 -6.58
N LEU A 59 -0.25 9.68 -7.52
CA LEU A 59 -0.52 9.27 -8.89
C LEU A 59 0.02 7.85 -9.09
N SER A 60 -0.88 6.92 -9.36
CA SER A 60 -0.54 5.54 -9.70
C SER A 60 -0.62 5.34 -11.20
N PRO A 61 0.45 4.89 -11.86
CA PRO A 61 0.35 4.46 -13.24
C PRO A 61 -0.50 3.20 -13.38
N VAL A 62 -1.27 3.13 -14.47
CA VAL A 62 -2.29 2.09 -14.67
C VAL A 62 -2.47 1.72 -16.14
N HIS A 63 -3.05 0.54 -16.36
CA HIS A 63 -3.62 0.13 -17.63
C HIS A 63 -5.14 0.21 -17.58
N TRP A 64 -5.70 1.12 -18.37
CA TRP A 64 -7.11 1.31 -18.61
C TRP A 64 -7.57 0.49 -19.80
N ILE A 65 -8.77 -0.08 -19.71
CA ILE A 65 -9.52 -0.62 -20.84
C ILE A 65 -10.86 0.09 -20.90
N ALA A 66 -11.14 0.74 -22.01
CA ALA A 66 -12.45 1.29 -22.32
C ALA A 66 -13.28 0.24 -23.09
N THR A 67 -14.55 0.12 -22.72
CA THR A 67 -15.58 -0.61 -23.47
C THR A 67 -16.62 0.38 -23.98
N HIS A 68 -17.67 -0.09 -24.65
CA HIS A 68 -18.69 0.79 -25.24
C HIS A 68 -19.36 1.73 -24.20
N ASN A 69 -19.54 1.29 -22.95
CA ASN A 69 -20.27 2.04 -21.91
C ASN A 69 -19.53 2.12 -20.57
N ASP A 70 -18.28 1.66 -20.50
CA ASP A 70 -17.56 1.53 -19.23
C ASP A 70 -16.05 1.68 -19.43
N ALA A 71 -15.35 1.92 -18.34
CA ALA A 71 -13.90 1.91 -18.27
C ALA A 71 -13.46 1.13 -17.03
N MET A 72 -12.38 0.39 -17.14
CA MET A 72 -11.84 -0.43 -16.06
C MET A 72 -10.33 -0.24 -15.99
N ILE A 73 -9.76 -0.30 -14.79
CA ILE A 73 -8.32 -0.47 -14.59
C ILE A 73 -8.08 -1.97 -14.48
N THR A 74 -7.28 -2.54 -15.38
CA THR A 74 -6.98 -3.98 -15.41
C THR A 74 -5.54 -4.29 -15.02
N GLY A 75 -4.72 -3.26 -14.77
CA GLY A 75 -3.36 -3.42 -14.28
C GLY A 75 -2.89 -2.19 -13.52
N CYS A 76 -2.18 -2.42 -12.42
CA CYS A 76 -1.48 -1.40 -11.64
C CYS A 76 -0.28 -2.03 -10.93
N GLY A 77 0.67 -1.22 -10.48
CA GLY A 77 1.84 -1.70 -9.75
C GLY A 77 2.61 -2.79 -10.52
N LYS A 78 2.95 -3.88 -9.82
CA LYS A 78 3.69 -5.03 -10.39
C LYS A 78 3.05 -5.67 -11.62
N ASP A 79 1.71 -5.61 -11.76
CA ASP A 79 0.99 -6.18 -12.90
C ASP A 79 1.31 -5.46 -14.22
N LEU A 80 1.85 -4.24 -14.16
CA LEU A 80 2.28 -3.49 -15.33
C LEU A 80 3.63 -3.97 -15.86
N HIS A 81 4.39 -4.76 -15.07
CA HIS A 81 5.74 -5.21 -15.37
C HIS A 81 6.69 -4.09 -15.80
N ILE A 82 6.47 -2.88 -15.28
CA ILE A 82 7.23 -1.72 -15.71
C ILE A 82 8.65 -1.73 -15.15
N GLN A 83 9.62 -1.46 -16.03
CA GLN A 83 11.00 -1.24 -15.64
C GLN A 83 11.19 0.19 -15.10
N GLU A 84 12.11 0.34 -14.15
CA GLU A 84 12.48 1.64 -13.56
C GLU A 84 12.77 2.72 -14.60
N SER A 85 13.48 2.37 -15.68
CA SER A 85 13.81 3.29 -16.77
C SER A 85 12.56 3.79 -17.52
N ASP A 86 11.63 2.89 -17.81
CA ASP A 86 10.40 3.22 -18.54
C ASP A 86 9.49 4.10 -17.67
N ALA A 87 9.41 3.79 -16.37
CA ALA A 87 8.62 4.59 -15.44
C ALA A 87 9.16 6.00 -15.32
N LYS A 88 10.49 6.16 -15.28
CA LYS A 88 11.15 7.47 -15.27
C LYS A 88 10.90 8.25 -16.55
N LEU A 89 10.93 7.61 -17.72
CA LEU A 89 10.61 8.27 -18.99
C LEU A 89 9.17 8.82 -19.01
N TRP A 90 8.20 8.02 -18.55
CA TRP A 90 6.80 8.49 -18.45
C TRP A 90 6.63 9.59 -17.40
N PHE A 91 7.30 9.47 -16.25
CA PHE A 91 7.30 10.51 -15.22
C PHE A 91 7.89 11.82 -15.76
N GLU A 92 9.02 11.78 -16.44
CA GLU A 92 9.68 12.96 -17.02
C GLU A 92 8.80 13.64 -18.06
N LEU A 93 8.16 12.86 -18.95
CA LEU A 93 7.21 13.39 -19.93
C LEU A 93 6.06 14.14 -19.24
N LEU A 94 5.44 13.52 -18.23
CA LEU A 94 4.34 14.14 -17.49
C LEU A 94 4.82 15.36 -16.70
N SER A 95 5.97 15.27 -16.04
CA SER A 95 6.54 16.35 -15.24
C SER A 95 6.83 17.58 -16.09
N GLN A 96 7.35 17.40 -17.31
CA GLN A 96 7.60 18.51 -18.24
C GLN A 96 6.28 19.15 -18.69
N TYR A 97 5.29 18.34 -19.06
CA TYR A 97 3.97 18.82 -19.47
C TYR A 97 3.28 19.61 -18.36
N LEU A 98 3.28 19.09 -17.14
CA LEU A 98 2.63 19.75 -16.00
C LEU A 98 3.39 20.99 -15.49
N ALA A 99 4.71 21.05 -15.67
CA ALA A 99 5.51 22.21 -15.29
C ALA A 99 5.16 23.46 -16.10
N GLU A 100 4.68 23.32 -17.34
CA GLU A 100 4.18 24.45 -18.15
C GLU A 100 2.99 25.17 -17.49
N GLU A 101 2.24 24.45 -16.66
CA GLU A 101 1.10 24.98 -15.88
C GLU A 101 1.47 25.29 -14.42
N GLY A 102 2.76 25.23 -14.06
CA GLY A 102 3.25 25.46 -12.70
C GLY A 102 2.91 24.35 -11.70
N LYS A 103 2.49 23.17 -12.17
CA LYS A 103 2.22 22.00 -11.33
C LYS A 103 3.50 21.23 -11.05
N LEU A 104 3.61 20.64 -9.85
CA LEU A 104 4.79 19.93 -9.40
C LEU A 104 4.53 18.43 -9.24
N LEU A 105 5.51 17.64 -9.65
CA LEU A 105 5.55 16.19 -9.45
C LEU A 105 6.79 15.78 -8.66
N HIS A 106 6.67 14.68 -7.91
CA HIS A 106 7.81 14.04 -7.26
C HIS A 106 7.77 12.53 -7.53
N TYR A 107 8.90 11.98 -7.99
CA TYR A 107 9.03 10.56 -8.26
C TYR A 107 9.38 9.81 -6.97
N HIS A 108 8.55 8.84 -6.56
CA HIS A 108 8.90 7.96 -5.45
C HIS A 108 9.44 6.62 -5.94
N ASN A 109 8.71 5.92 -6.81
CA ASN A 109 9.10 4.65 -7.40
C ASN A 109 8.29 4.39 -8.71
N PRO A 110 8.51 3.27 -9.42
CA PRO A 110 7.82 3.00 -10.70
C PRO A 110 6.30 2.98 -10.63
N GLU A 111 5.73 2.66 -9.46
CA GLU A 111 4.31 2.42 -9.25
C GLU A 111 3.61 3.60 -8.56
N THR A 112 4.38 4.54 -8.02
CA THR A 112 3.90 5.60 -7.14
C THR A 112 4.64 6.89 -7.43
N TRP A 113 3.92 7.89 -7.93
CA TRP A 113 4.38 9.26 -8.05
C TRP A 113 3.54 10.14 -7.13
N LEU A 114 4.04 11.33 -6.82
CA LEU A 114 3.31 12.32 -6.04
C LEU A 114 3.00 13.55 -6.89
N PHE A 115 1.78 14.06 -6.76
CA PHE A 115 1.31 15.28 -7.39
C PHE A 115 1.00 16.34 -6.36
N TYR A 116 1.58 17.53 -6.52
CA TYR A 116 1.36 18.65 -5.61
C TYR A 116 -0.03 19.26 -5.85
N ASN A 117 -0.86 19.31 -4.81
CA ASN A 117 -2.22 19.84 -4.87
C ASN A 117 -2.24 21.31 -4.44
N ASP A 118 -1.76 22.19 -5.32
CA ASP A 118 -1.59 23.63 -5.10
C ASP A 118 -2.87 24.35 -4.62
N LYS A 119 -4.02 24.02 -5.22
CA LYS A 119 -5.32 24.66 -5.00
C LYS A 119 -6.20 23.91 -4.02
N LYS A 120 -5.66 22.88 -3.37
CA LYS A 120 -6.41 21.98 -2.47
C LYS A 120 -7.69 21.47 -3.14
N HIS A 121 -7.58 21.06 -4.40
CA HIS A 121 -8.69 20.45 -5.11
C HIS A 121 -9.17 19.25 -4.28
N LEU A 122 -10.45 19.28 -3.90
CA LEU A 122 -11.06 18.17 -3.19
C LEU A 122 -10.96 16.92 -4.07
N LEU A 123 -10.53 15.82 -3.47
CA LEU A 123 -10.48 14.52 -4.13
C LEU A 123 -11.21 13.52 -3.25
N ARG A 124 -12.09 12.73 -3.87
CA ARG A 124 -12.71 11.56 -3.25
C ARG A 124 -12.38 10.35 -4.12
N SER A 125 -11.29 9.68 -3.78
CA SER A 125 -10.79 8.58 -4.59
C SER A 125 -10.17 7.50 -3.72
N LYS A 126 -10.44 6.26 -4.09
CA LYS A 126 -9.90 5.07 -3.42
C LYS A 126 -8.53 4.72 -3.98
N PRO A 127 -7.69 4.01 -3.20
CA PRO A 127 -6.49 3.40 -3.73
C PRO A 127 -6.78 2.52 -4.96
N VAL A 128 -5.86 2.55 -5.93
CA VAL A 128 -6.02 1.85 -7.22
C VAL A 128 -6.26 0.34 -7.05
N GLN A 129 -5.68 -0.27 -6.00
CA GLN A 129 -5.82 -1.68 -5.70
C GLN A 129 -7.28 -2.09 -5.44
N HIS A 130 -8.11 -1.16 -4.97
CA HIS A 130 -9.53 -1.39 -4.69
C HIS A 130 -10.41 -1.24 -5.92
N LEU A 131 -9.85 -0.81 -7.06
CA LEU A 131 -10.58 -0.49 -8.28
C LEU A 131 -10.28 -1.46 -9.44
N LEU A 132 -9.34 -2.39 -9.23
CA LEU A 132 -8.97 -3.37 -10.23
C LEU A 132 -10.18 -4.18 -10.69
N ASN A 133 -10.33 -4.28 -12.02
CA ASN A 133 -11.39 -5.03 -12.70
C ASN A 133 -12.82 -4.66 -12.29
N GLN A 134 -13.04 -3.41 -11.87
CA GLN A 134 -14.36 -2.85 -11.58
C GLN A 134 -14.70 -1.71 -12.54
N SER A 135 -16.00 -1.44 -12.69
CA SER A 135 -16.48 -0.28 -13.42
C SER A 135 -15.99 1.00 -12.75
N LEU A 136 -15.38 1.89 -13.52
CA LEU A 136 -14.89 3.18 -13.04
C LEU A 136 -15.90 4.30 -13.22
N MET A 137 -17.04 4.07 -13.87
CA MET A 137 -18.05 5.11 -14.04
C MET A 137 -18.55 5.69 -12.69
N PRO A 138 -18.87 4.89 -11.66
CA PRO A 138 -19.26 5.42 -10.36
C PRO A 138 -18.12 6.17 -9.66
N GLU A 139 -16.90 5.66 -9.79
CA GLU A 139 -15.71 6.20 -9.13
C GLU A 139 -15.28 7.53 -9.77
N LEU A 140 -15.31 7.62 -11.10
CA LEU A 140 -15.10 8.86 -11.83
C LEU A 140 -16.16 9.90 -11.49
N ALA A 141 -17.43 9.51 -11.35
CA ALA A 141 -18.51 10.44 -11.04
C ALA A 141 -18.40 11.09 -9.65
N GLN A 142 -17.69 10.45 -8.71
CA GLN A 142 -17.57 10.94 -7.33
C GLN A 142 -16.25 11.65 -7.02
N LEU A 143 -15.27 11.67 -7.93
CA LEU A 143 -13.94 12.25 -7.71
C LEU A 143 -13.97 13.67 -7.14
N ASP A 144 -14.80 14.52 -7.75
CA ASP A 144 -15.09 15.89 -7.31
C ASP A 144 -16.41 16.39 -7.93
N THR A 145 -16.83 17.62 -7.57
CA THR A 145 -18.05 18.26 -8.09
C THR A 145 -17.84 19.17 -9.29
N THR A 146 -16.60 19.39 -9.72
CA THR A 146 -16.15 20.37 -10.71
C THR A 146 -15.67 19.77 -12.03
N MET A 147 -15.62 18.43 -12.11
CA MET A 147 -15.01 17.66 -13.20
C MET A 147 -13.50 17.91 -13.37
N TYR A 148 -12.79 18.35 -12.32
CA TYR A 148 -11.38 18.71 -12.43
C TYR A 148 -10.52 17.46 -12.62
N TRP A 149 -10.68 16.46 -11.76
CA TRP A 149 -9.88 15.24 -11.83
C TRP A 149 -10.17 14.41 -13.08
N GLN A 150 -11.41 14.39 -13.55
CA GLN A 150 -11.80 13.68 -14.77
C GLN A 150 -11.10 14.28 -16.00
N LYS A 151 -11.04 15.62 -16.09
CA LYS A 151 -10.28 16.31 -17.13
C LYS A 151 -8.79 16.03 -17.01
N PHE A 152 -8.23 16.15 -15.82
CA PHE A 152 -6.81 15.85 -15.55
C PHE A 152 -6.44 14.43 -15.96
N LEU A 153 -7.26 13.42 -15.61
CA LEU A 153 -7.02 12.03 -15.98
C LEU A 153 -7.11 11.81 -17.50
N THR A 154 -8.05 12.47 -18.17
CA THR A 154 -8.20 12.41 -19.64
C THR A 154 -7.01 13.07 -20.34
N GLU A 155 -6.55 14.23 -19.86
CA GLU A 155 -5.36 14.92 -20.36
C GLU A 155 -4.11 14.04 -20.23
N CYS A 156 -3.93 13.38 -19.07
CA CYS A 156 -2.84 12.43 -18.86
C CYS A 156 -2.91 11.24 -19.85
N GLN A 157 -4.10 10.66 -20.06
CA GLN A 157 -4.28 9.58 -21.03
C GLN A 157 -3.95 10.04 -22.47
N MET A 158 -4.41 11.23 -22.87
CA MET A 158 -4.11 11.80 -24.18
C MET A 158 -2.61 12.06 -24.36
N LEU A 159 -1.94 12.58 -23.33
CA LEU A 159 -0.49 12.76 -23.33
C LEU A 159 0.23 11.42 -23.53
N PHE A 160 -0.18 10.37 -22.83
CA PHE A 160 0.47 9.06 -22.91
C PHE A 160 0.24 8.41 -24.28
N ALA A 161 -0.97 8.57 -24.85
CA ALA A 161 -1.29 8.11 -26.19
C ALA A 161 -0.54 8.88 -27.30
N SER A 162 -0.02 10.08 -27.02
CA SER A 162 0.72 10.89 -28.00
C SER A 162 2.13 10.36 -28.32
N ARG A 163 2.63 9.40 -27.54
CA ARG A 163 3.95 8.79 -27.70
C ARG A 163 3.84 7.29 -28.01
N PRO A 164 4.71 6.74 -28.86
CA PRO A 164 4.84 5.29 -28.98
C PRO A 164 5.10 4.67 -27.61
N ASN A 165 4.28 3.69 -27.25
CA ASN A 165 4.33 3.07 -25.94
C ASN A 165 4.48 1.56 -26.10
N HIS A 166 5.60 1.05 -25.58
CA HIS A 166 5.90 -0.39 -25.55
C HIS A 166 5.57 -1.02 -24.18
N SER A 167 5.13 -0.22 -23.21
CA SER A 167 4.71 -0.66 -21.88
C SER A 167 3.19 -0.82 -21.80
N LEU A 168 2.70 -1.42 -20.71
CA LEU A 168 1.27 -1.52 -20.43
C LEU A 168 0.67 -0.22 -19.85
N ILE A 169 1.46 0.80 -19.50
CA ILE A 169 0.89 2.02 -18.90
C ILE A 169 0.22 2.87 -19.95
N ASN A 170 -1.08 3.12 -19.85
CA ASN A 170 -1.78 4.03 -20.78
C ASN A 170 -2.51 5.18 -20.07
N GLY A 171 -2.34 5.31 -18.75
CA GLY A 171 -2.89 6.41 -17.99
C GLY A 171 -2.44 6.38 -16.53
N LEU A 172 -3.09 7.23 -15.74
CA LEU A 172 -2.84 7.40 -14.32
C LEU A 172 -4.15 7.25 -13.54
N TRP A 173 -4.06 7.03 -12.24
CA TRP A 173 -5.15 7.17 -11.28
C TRP A 173 -4.68 8.01 -10.09
N VAL A 174 -5.54 8.91 -9.60
CA VAL A 174 -5.20 9.85 -8.52
C VAL A 174 -5.95 9.50 -7.23
N TRP A 175 -5.27 9.49 -6.08
CA TRP A 175 -5.84 9.11 -4.77
C TRP A 175 -4.99 9.60 -3.59
N GLY A 176 -5.41 9.29 -2.34
CA GLY A 176 -4.61 9.49 -1.13
C GLY A 176 -4.66 10.89 -0.54
N ASN A 177 -5.85 11.47 -0.42
CA ASN A 177 -6.06 12.81 0.14
C ASN A 177 -6.03 12.86 1.68
N ALA A 178 -6.16 11.72 2.37
CA ALA A 178 -6.07 11.67 3.82
C ALA A 178 -4.71 12.13 4.38
N GLN A 179 -4.75 12.64 5.61
CA GLN A 179 -3.58 13.14 6.34
C GLN A 179 -3.21 12.20 7.48
N LEU A 180 -1.91 12.08 7.77
CA LEU A 180 -1.48 11.37 8.96
C LEU A 180 -1.98 12.10 10.20
N LYS A 181 -2.47 11.32 11.17
CA LYS A 181 -2.83 11.80 12.50
C LYS A 181 -1.57 11.85 13.39
N ASP A 182 -1.76 12.24 14.64
CA ASP A 182 -0.70 12.16 15.65
C ASP A 182 -0.08 10.75 15.71
N LYS A 183 1.21 10.73 16.08
CA LYS A 183 1.98 9.49 16.19
C LYS A 183 1.27 8.50 17.12
N LYS A 184 1.16 7.26 16.65
CA LYS A 184 0.54 6.16 17.39
C LYS A 184 1.49 5.73 18.52
N THR A 185 0.93 5.48 19.70
CA THR A 185 1.67 5.00 20.88
C THR A 185 1.87 3.48 20.90
N ILE A 186 1.33 2.78 19.90
CA ILE A 186 1.53 1.35 19.69
C ILE A 186 3.02 1.03 19.53
N ALA A 187 3.48 -0.07 20.15
CA ALA A 187 4.86 -0.52 20.04
C ALA A 187 5.10 -1.19 18.68
N ILE A 188 6.02 -0.61 17.90
CA ILE A 188 6.38 -1.05 16.55
C ILE A 188 7.84 -1.49 16.55
N CYS A 189 8.10 -2.69 16.04
CA CYS A 189 9.44 -3.14 15.75
C CYS A 189 9.60 -3.18 14.23
N ALA A 190 10.62 -2.52 13.71
CA ALA A 190 10.90 -2.49 12.28
C ALA A 190 12.35 -2.91 12.01
N ASP A 191 12.63 -3.48 10.85
CA ASP A 191 14.01 -3.63 10.41
C ASP A 191 14.62 -2.30 9.93
N GLU A 192 15.87 -2.32 9.47
CA GLU A 192 16.61 -1.12 9.08
C GLU A 192 15.92 -0.34 7.95
N GLN A 193 15.36 -1.03 6.96
CA GLN A 193 14.71 -0.42 5.81
C GLN A 193 13.37 0.22 6.20
N PHE A 194 12.63 -0.42 7.11
CA PHE A 194 11.34 0.08 7.56
C PHE A 194 11.37 1.05 8.75
N LEU A 195 12.51 1.16 9.43
CA LEU A 195 12.68 2.03 10.59
C LEU A 195 12.28 3.50 10.34
N PRO A 196 12.65 4.14 9.20
CA PRO A 196 12.25 5.52 8.94
C PRO A 196 10.73 5.69 8.83
N TRP A 197 10.06 4.77 8.14
CA TRP A 197 8.60 4.76 7.97
C TRP A 197 7.88 4.59 9.29
N ALA A 198 8.34 3.64 10.12
CA ALA A 198 7.78 3.41 11.43
C ALA A 198 7.91 4.65 12.34
N LYS A 199 9.04 5.37 12.28
CA LYS A 199 9.30 6.60 13.06
C LYS A 199 8.41 7.78 12.67
N ILE A 200 7.93 7.84 11.42
CA ILE A 200 6.94 8.85 10.99
C ILE A 200 5.62 8.60 11.72
N CYS A 201 5.15 7.35 11.73
CA CYS A 201 3.83 7.00 12.25
C CYS A 201 3.78 6.70 13.77
N GLY A 202 4.88 6.31 14.39
CA GLY A 202 4.93 5.76 15.74
C GLY A 202 5.79 6.56 16.71
N ALA A 203 5.35 6.64 17.97
CA ALA A 203 6.13 7.20 19.07
C ALA A 203 7.05 6.15 19.72
N ASN A 204 6.64 4.88 19.72
CA ASN A 204 7.35 3.76 20.34
C ASN A 204 7.86 2.81 19.26
N VAL A 205 9.03 3.13 18.70
CA VAL A 205 9.62 2.42 17.56
C VAL A 205 11.00 1.89 17.91
N SER A 206 11.21 0.59 17.69
CA SER A 206 12.50 -0.08 17.90
C SER A 206 13.01 -0.68 16.59
N LEU A 207 14.32 -0.64 16.40
CA LEU A 207 15.00 -1.44 15.38
C LEU A 207 15.01 -2.91 15.82
N TYR A 208 14.70 -3.82 14.92
CA TYR A 208 14.72 -5.26 15.18
C TYR A 208 16.11 -5.74 15.61
N HIS A 209 16.12 -6.59 16.64
CA HIS A 209 17.29 -7.33 17.06
C HIS A 209 16.88 -8.69 17.63
N PRO A 210 17.65 -9.78 17.44
CA PRO A 210 17.31 -11.12 17.93
C PRO A 210 17.12 -11.24 19.44
N SER A 211 17.58 -10.27 20.24
CA SER A 211 17.44 -10.26 21.71
C SER A 211 16.15 -9.59 22.21
N LEU A 212 15.35 -8.99 21.33
CA LEU A 212 14.08 -8.35 21.71
C LEU A 212 13.05 -9.41 22.10
N ALA A 213 12.13 -9.09 23.01
CA ALA A 213 10.97 -9.93 23.26
C ALA A 213 9.83 -9.52 22.32
N LEU A 214 9.46 -10.37 21.35
CA LEU A 214 8.42 -10.01 20.37
C LEU A 214 7.08 -9.64 21.00
N LYS A 215 6.70 -10.31 22.09
CA LYS A 215 5.44 -10.05 22.83
C LYS A 215 5.24 -8.59 23.26
N ASP A 216 6.31 -7.81 23.37
CA ASP A 216 6.27 -6.40 23.78
C ASP A 216 5.84 -5.48 22.63
N TYR A 217 5.84 -6.00 21.39
CA TYR A 217 5.46 -5.28 20.19
C TYR A 217 4.09 -5.73 19.68
N LYS A 218 3.36 -4.81 19.08
CA LYS A 218 2.08 -5.11 18.42
C LYS A 218 2.21 -5.20 16.92
N ILE A 219 3.16 -4.50 16.32
CA ILE A 219 3.46 -4.52 14.89
C ILE A 219 4.93 -4.89 14.69
N LEU A 220 5.18 -5.89 13.86
CA LEU A 220 6.47 -6.15 13.24
C LEU A 220 6.40 -5.70 11.78
N LEU A 221 7.35 -4.91 11.31
CA LEU A 221 7.42 -4.39 9.95
C LEU A 221 8.78 -4.73 9.34
N LEU A 222 8.78 -5.57 8.31
CA LEU A 222 9.99 -6.24 7.81
C LEU A 222 10.03 -6.24 6.27
N THR A 223 11.21 -6.17 5.69
CA THR A 223 11.45 -6.39 4.26
C THR A 223 11.22 -7.85 3.90
N GLU A 224 11.78 -8.77 4.69
CA GLU A 224 11.63 -10.20 4.46
C GLU A 224 11.40 -10.97 5.77
N TYR A 225 10.69 -12.10 5.67
CA TYR A 225 10.51 -13.01 6.80
C TYR A 225 11.84 -13.58 7.33
N SER A 226 12.81 -13.77 6.42
CA SER A 226 14.16 -14.27 6.70
C SER A 226 14.96 -13.37 7.66
N MET A 227 14.57 -12.09 7.80
CA MET A 227 15.19 -11.14 8.73
C MET A 227 14.99 -11.54 10.19
N LEU A 228 13.96 -12.35 10.49
CA LEU A 228 13.72 -12.85 11.83
C LEU A 228 14.66 -14.01 12.16
N SER A 229 15.23 -13.99 13.37
CA SER A 229 15.93 -15.15 13.95
C SER A 229 15.02 -16.39 13.99
N GLU A 230 15.62 -17.58 13.90
CA GLU A 230 14.88 -18.85 13.97
C GLU A 230 14.00 -18.95 15.22
N LEU A 231 14.50 -18.44 16.35
CA LEU A 231 13.75 -18.40 17.61
C LEU A 231 12.47 -17.57 17.48
N HIS A 232 12.55 -16.39 16.87
CA HIS A 232 11.41 -15.50 16.65
C HIS A 232 10.44 -16.06 15.61
N GLN A 233 10.92 -16.72 14.58
CA GLN A 233 10.09 -17.46 13.63
C GLN A 233 9.28 -18.57 14.33
N GLU A 234 9.90 -19.34 15.22
CA GLU A 234 9.22 -20.37 16.02
C GLU A 234 8.27 -19.78 17.09
N GLU A 235 8.58 -18.61 17.63
CA GLU A 235 7.68 -17.90 18.56
C GLU A 235 6.39 -17.47 17.85
N LEU A 236 6.49 -16.87 16.65
CA LEU A 236 5.32 -16.42 15.89
C LEU A 236 4.36 -17.57 15.55
N LYS A 237 4.87 -18.77 15.28
CA LYS A 237 4.03 -19.96 15.03
C LYS A 237 3.13 -20.33 16.22
N LYS A 238 3.52 -19.94 17.43
CA LYS A 238 2.82 -20.23 18.69
C LYS A 238 1.86 -19.11 19.10
N MET A 239 1.82 -18.00 18.36
CA MET A 239 1.00 -16.83 18.66
C MET A 239 -0.18 -16.71 17.68
N THR A 240 -1.19 -15.93 18.07
CA THR A 240 -2.17 -15.43 17.10
C THR A 240 -1.59 -14.22 16.37
N VAL A 241 -1.33 -14.41 15.08
CA VAL A 241 -0.64 -13.45 14.21
C VAL A 241 -1.53 -13.10 13.03
N HIS A 242 -1.63 -11.80 12.76
CA HIS A 242 -2.24 -11.24 11.57
C HIS A 242 -1.12 -10.93 10.59
N TRP A 243 -1.00 -11.76 9.57
CA TRP A 243 0.02 -11.66 8.53
C TRP A 243 -0.48 -10.78 7.40
N TYR A 244 0.37 -9.85 6.98
CA TYR A 244 0.16 -8.96 5.85
C TYR A 244 1.39 -9.02 4.95
N TRP A 245 1.22 -9.62 3.78
CA TRP A 245 2.16 -9.67 2.68
C TRP A 245 1.65 -8.75 1.57
N ASN A 246 2.48 -8.42 0.60
CA ASN A 246 2.07 -7.51 -0.48
C ASN A 246 0.84 -8.06 -1.25
N ASN A 247 0.81 -9.36 -1.55
CA ASN A 247 -0.26 -10.00 -2.32
C ASN A 247 -1.32 -10.75 -1.47
N ALA A 248 -1.12 -10.93 -0.15
CA ALA A 248 -1.98 -11.76 0.67
C ALA A 248 -2.02 -11.30 2.13
N ALA A 249 -3.15 -11.47 2.80
CA ALA A 249 -3.25 -11.26 4.24
C ALA A 249 -4.09 -12.37 4.88
N TYR A 250 -3.74 -12.76 6.10
CA TYR A 250 -4.46 -13.82 6.82
C TYR A 250 -4.19 -13.81 8.32
N ILE A 251 -5.07 -14.46 9.09
CA ILE A 251 -4.89 -14.73 10.51
C ILE A 251 -4.45 -16.17 10.69
N GLN A 252 -3.33 -16.35 11.38
CA GLN A 252 -2.92 -17.63 11.95
C GLN A 252 -3.22 -17.61 13.45
N PHE A 253 -4.00 -18.57 13.93
CA PHE A 253 -4.27 -18.72 15.35
C PHE A 253 -3.17 -19.53 16.04
N SER A 254 -2.87 -19.20 17.29
CA SER A 254 -1.96 -19.98 18.11
C SER A 254 -2.44 -21.44 18.17
N GLY A 255 -1.60 -22.38 17.75
CA GLY A 255 -1.89 -23.80 17.90
C GLY A 255 -1.84 -24.22 19.37
N GLY A 256 -2.91 -24.01 20.16
CA GLY A 256 -2.93 -24.58 21.51
C GLY A 256 -4.04 -24.14 22.46
N TRP A 257 -5.11 -24.95 22.54
CA TRP A 257 -5.63 -25.49 23.81
C TRP A 257 -6.59 -26.67 23.55
N LEU A 258 -7.46 -26.57 22.54
CA LEU A 258 -8.48 -27.59 22.26
C LEU A 258 -7.88 -28.96 21.87
N VAL A 259 -6.82 -29.03 21.08
CA VAL A 259 -6.19 -30.32 20.70
C VAL A 259 -5.66 -31.10 21.93
N HIS A 260 -5.26 -30.40 23.00
CA HIS A 260 -4.84 -31.04 24.25
C HIS A 260 -6.00 -31.41 25.17
N LEU A 261 -7.11 -30.67 25.14
CA LEU A 261 -8.30 -31.00 25.94
C LEU A 261 -9.00 -32.27 25.41
N TRP A 262 -9.11 -32.42 24.10
CA TRP A 262 -9.70 -33.62 23.47
C TRP A 262 -8.85 -34.88 23.67
N ARG A 263 -7.52 -34.77 23.65
CA ARG A 263 -6.62 -35.89 23.96
C ARG A 263 -6.71 -36.37 25.41
N LYS A 264 -7.02 -35.48 26.37
CA LYS A 264 -7.23 -35.88 27.77
C LYS A 264 -8.57 -36.56 28.02
N LEU A 265 -9.61 -36.24 27.24
CA LEU A 265 -10.93 -36.85 27.37
C LEU A 265 -11.02 -38.22 26.66
N ILE A 266 -10.26 -38.44 25.59
CA ILE A 266 -10.29 -39.69 24.81
C ILE A 266 -9.39 -40.79 25.41
N HIS A 267 -8.46 -40.45 26.32
CA HIS A 267 -7.64 -41.44 27.06
C HIS A 267 -8.17 -41.77 28.47
N ALA A 268 -9.42 -41.42 28.76
CA ALA A 268 -10.08 -41.72 30.04
C ALA A 268 -11.24 -42.73 29.90
N TYR A 269 -11.21 -43.58 28.86
CA TYR A 269 -12.10 -44.74 28.70
C TYR A 269 -11.31 -45.97 28.28
#